data_AF-A0A151FE29-F1
#
_entry.id   AF-A0A151FE29-F1
#
_cell.length_a   1.000
_cell.length_b   1.000
_cell.length_c   1.000
_cell.angle_alpha   90.00
_cell.angle_beta   90.00
_cell.angle_gamma   90.00
#
_symmetry.space_group_name_H-M   'P 1'
#
loop_
_entity.id
_entity.type
_entity.pdbx_description
1 polymer ?
#
loop_
_entity_poly.entity_id
_entity_poly.type
_entity_poly.pdbx_seq_one_letter_code
_entity_poly.pdbx_strand_id
1 'polypeptide(L)'
;MKLLVIGLDCAPPELIFDKFDLPHIQGLMDCWGELTSTIPAITCPAWMSLATGKNPGKLGFYGFRNRKGFSYDEMWIANSLAVKSDTVWDILSKENKRVSIIGVPQTYPPKPVNGLMVTSFLTPDTDHQYTYPDSAKTEIENLVGKYILDVEEFRTDDKRKLLSQIYEMTEKRCTVVKHYLKQKWDFFMWVEMGPDRIHHGLWKYFDKNHKKYTESEFYTAIPEYYEYLDTQIGEMLSCIDDDTCVMVVSDHGAKRMEGCININDWLLQEGYLVLEEVPTEVTKFRNAQVDWKKTAVWAWGGYYCRIF
;
A
#
# COMPACT_ATOMS: atom_id res chain seq x y z
N MET A 1 -28.51 -4.65 -2.36
CA MET A 1 -27.46 -3.74 -2.83
C MET A 1 -26.12 -4.31 -2.41
N LYS A 2 -25.22 -4.50 -3.37
CA LYS A 2 -23.83 -4.93 -3.16
C LYS A 2 -22.91 -3.71 -3.21
N LEU A 3 -21.73 -3.81 -2.61
CA LEU A 3 -20.69 -2.79 -2.70
C LEU A 3 -19.34 -3.41 -3.11
N LEU A 4 -18.79 -2.95 -4.22
CA LEU A 4 -17.42 -3.22 -4.66
C LEU A 4 -16.53 -2.01 -4.38
N VAL A 5 -15.48 -2.20 -3.60
CA VAL A 5 -14.44 -1.20 -3.33
C VAL A 5 -13.17 -1.60 -4.08
N ILE A 6 -12.73 -0.75 -5.00
CA ILE A 6 -11.47 -0.86 -5.73
C ILE A 6 -10.50 0.14 -5.12
N GLY A 7 -9.50 -0.36 -4.43
CA GLY A 7 -8.42 0.41 -3.85
C GLY A 7 -7.22 0.48 -4.79
N LEU A 8 -6.76 1.70 -5.10
CA LEU A 8 -5.53 1.94 -5.84
C LEU A 8 -4.51 2.53 -4.87
N ASP A 9 -3.53 1.73 -4.43
CA ASP A 9 -2.53 2.17 -3.45
C ASP A 9 -1.65 3.26 -4.07
N CYS A 10 -1.48 4.40 -3.38
CA CYS A 10 -0.60 5.48 -3.82
C CYS A 10 -1.01 6.16 -5.15
N ALA A 11 -2.31 6.29 -5.46
CA ALA A 11 -2.82 6.81 -6.73
C ALA A 11 -3.26 8.29 -6.62
N PRO A 12 -2.51 9.25 -7.21
CA PRO A 12 -2.89 10.67 -7.22
C PRO A 12 -4.12 10.89 -8.13
N PRO A 13 -5.11 11.68 -7.69
CA PRO A 13 -6.28 12.00 -8.51
C PRO A 13 -5.90 12.71 -9.82
N GLU A 14 -4.87 13.57 -9.80
CA GLU A 14 -4.33 14.26 -10.98
C GLU A 14 -3.91 13.29 -12.10
N LEU A 15 -3.41 12.11 -11.76
CA LEU A 15 -3.04 11.12 -12.77
C LEU A 15 -4.27 10.51 -13.42
N ILE A 16 -5.28 10.20 -12.61
CA ILE A 16 -6.50 9.50 -13.05
C ILE A 16 -7.42 10.44 -13.83
N PHE A 17 -7.58 11.68 -13.39
CA PHE A 17 -8.61 12.58 -13.91
C PHE A 17 -8.09 13.63 -14.90
N ASP A 18 -6.80 14.00 -14.81
CA ASP A 18 -6.26 15.09 -15.64
C ASP A 18 -5.23 14.63 -16.67
N LYS A 19 -4.42 13.60 -16.36
CA LYS A 19 -3.25 13.24 -17.19
C LYS A 19 -3.42 12.01 -18.06
N PHE A 20 -4.12 10.98 -17.58
CA PHE A 20 -4.25 9.71 -18.28
C PHE A 20 -5.66 9.53 -18.84
N ASP A 21 -5.78 8.75 -19.92
CA ASP A 21 -7.05 8.34 -20.51
C ASP A 21 -7.43 6.97 -19.94
N LEU A 22 -8.32 6.97 -18.94
CA LEU A 22 -8.71 5.78 -18.17
C LEU A 22 -10.23 5.59 -18.25
N PRO A 23 -10.76 5.19 -19.43
CA PRO A 23 -12.19 5.25 -19.71
C PRO A 23 -13.04 4.39 -18.76
N HIS A 24 -12.52 3.29 -18.20
CA HIS A 24 -13.29 2.46 -17.29
C HIS A 24 -13.41 3.08 -15.90
N ILE A 25 -12.31 3.56 -15.32
CA ILE A 25 -12.32 4.26 -14.04
C ILE A 25 -13.07 5.59 -14.16
N GLN A 26 -12.79 6.35 -15.22
CA GLN A 26 -13.44 7.64 -15.45
C GLN A 26 -14.94 7.47 -15.79
N GLY A 27 -15.31 6.37 -16.44
CA GLY A 27 -16.70 6.04 -16.75
C GLY A 27 -17.56 5.69 -15.53
N LEU A 28 -16.95 5.34 -14.38
CA LEU A 28 -17.67 5.12 -13.12
C LEU A 28 -18.09 6.43 -12.42
N MET A 29 -17.61 7.59 -12.90
CA MET A 29 -17.76 8.85 -12.20
C MET A 29 -19.18 9.43 -12.29
N ASP A 30 -20.02 9.07 -11.32
CA ASP A 30 -21.20 9.88 -10.96
C ASP A 30 -20.80 11.06 -10.06
N CYS A 31 -19.85 10.83 -9.15
CA CYS A 31 -19.27 11.86 -8.28
C CYS A 31 -17.81 11.50 -7.91
N TRP A 32 -16.96 12.52 -7.73
CA TRP A 32 -15.60 12.35 -7.22
C TRP A 32 -15.18 13.57 -6.39
N GLY A 33 -14.12 13.41 -5.59
CA GLY A 33 -13.52 14.51 -4.85
C GLY A 33 -12.19 14.11 -4.20
N GLU A 34 -11.33 15.10 -3.98
CA GLU A 34 -10.08 14.89 -3.25
C GLU A 34 -10.33 14.71 -1.75
N LEU A 35 -9.76 13.66 -1.18
CA LEU A 35 -9.84 13.36 0.25
C LEU A 35 -8.49 13.55 0.93
N THR A 36 -8.51 14.11 2.14
CA THR A 36 -7.32 14.20 2.98
C THR A 36 -7.02 12.84 3.60
N SER A 37 -5.83 12.29 3.31
CA SER A 37 -5.33 11.06 3.93
C SER A 37 -5.04 11.24 5.43
N THR A 38 -4.68 10.15 6.09
CA THR A 38 -4.23 10.17 7.48
C THR A 38 -2.88 10.88 7.65
N ILE A 39 -2.56 11.28 8.89
CA ILE A 39 -1.21 11.72 9.25
C ILE A 39 -0.57 10.64 10.14
N PRO A 40 0.51 9.97 9.69
CA PRO A 40 1.16 10.11 8.38
C PRO A 40 0.40 9.40 7.25
N ALA A 41 0.51 9.92 6.02
CA ALA A 41 -0.10 9.35 4.82
C ALA A 41 0.73 8.16 4.33
N ILE A 42 0.50 6.99 4.94
CA ILE A 42 1.22 5.74 4.66
C ILE A 42 0.19 4.62 4.56
N THR A 43 0.42 3.70 3.62
CA THR A 43 -0.36 2.48 3.35
C THR A 43 -1.10 1.86 4.53
N CYS A 44 -0.41 1.27 5.51
CA CYS A 44 -1.08 0.55 6.60
C CYS A 44 -2.02 1.42 7.46
N PRO A 45 -1.58 2.57 8.03
CA PRO A 45 -2.48 3.44 8.78
C PRO A 45 -3.62 4.00 7.92
N ALA A 46 -3.39 4.35 6.65
CA ALA A 46 -4.41 4.92 5.79
C ALA A 46 -5.52 3.90 5.46
N TRP A 47 -5.17 2.70 4.98
CA TRP A 47 -6.15 1.65 4.69
C TRP A 47 -6.92 1.19 5.92
N MET A 48 -6.25 1.05 7.07
CA MET A 48 -6.95 0.69 8.31
C MET A 48 -7.82 1.82 8.85
N SER A 49 -7.46 3.08 8.59
CA SER A 49 -8.33 4.21 8.95
C SER A 49 -9.60 4.21 8.09
N LEU A 50 -9.48 3.94 6.80
CA LEU A 50 -10.63 3.74 5.90
C LEU A 50 -11.49 2.57 6.39
N ALA A 51 -10.88 1.44 6.70
CA ALA A 51 -11.60 0.23 7.09
C ALA A 51 -12.30 0.31 8.46
N THR A 52 -11.81 1.15 9.39
CA THR A 52 -12.29 1.17 10.79
C THR A 52 -12.94 2.49 11.21
N GLY A 53 -12.80 3.55 10.39
CA GLY A 53 -13.18 4.91 10.75
C GLY A 53 -12.36 5.49 11.91
N LYS A 54 -11.16 4.97 12.20
CA LYS A 54 -10.27 5.42 13.29
C LYS A 54 -9.02 6.04 12.72
N ASN A 55 -8.55 7.15 13.29
CA ASN A 55 -7.27 7.74 12.90
C ASN A 55 -6.06 6.96 13.46
N PRO A 56 -4.83 7.20 12.97
CA PRO A 56 -3.63 6.50 13.44
C PRO A 56 -3.39 6.59 14.94
N GLY A 57 -3.74 7.72 15.57
CA GLY A 57 -3.62 7.89 17.03
C GLY A 57 -4.54 6.94 17.82
N LYS A 58 -5.75 6.65 17.31
CA LYS A 58 -6.67 5.69 17.91
C LYS A 58 -6.31 4.24 17.57
N LEU A 59 -5.74 4.00 16.38
CA LEU A 59 -5.25 2.69 15.95
C LEU A 59 -3.96 2.27 16.70
N GLY A 60 -3.13 3.23 17.09
CA GLY A 60 -1.90 3.00 17.85
C GLY A 60 -0.68 2.62 17.01
N PHE A 61 -0.74 2.82 15.69
CA PHE A 61 0.38 2.61 14.77
C PHE A 61 0.41 3.69 13.69
N TYR A 62 1.61 4.09 13.27
CA TYR A 62 1.86 5.22 12.37
C TYR A 62 2.56 4.80 11.07
N GLY A 63 2.59 3.50 10.80
CA GLY A 63 3.24 2.88 9.65
C GLY A 63 3.32 1.38 9.86
N PHE A 64 3.98 0.67 8.94
CA PHE A 64 4.16 -0.78 9.07
C PHE A 64 5.24 -1.16 10.10
N ARG A 65 6.22 -0.28 10.37
CA ARG A 65 7.23 -0.44 11.44
C ARG A 65 7.03 0.62 12.50
N ASN A 66 6.97 0.21 13.76
CA ASN A 66 6.69 1.09 14.89
C ASN A 66 7.67 0.80 16.03
N ARG A 67 7.96 1.79 16.87
CA ARG A 67 8.83 1.64 18.04
C ARG A 67 8.17 0.71 19.07
N LYS A 68 8.95 -0.19 19.67
CA LYS A 68 8.47 -1.09 20.72
C LYS A 68 8.64 -0.44 22.09
N GLY A 69 7.53 0.03 22.67
CA GLY A 69 7.53 0.70 23.97
C GLY A 69 8.46 1.92 24.00
N PHE A 70 9.37 1.94 24.99
CA PHE A 70 10.40 2.97 25.17
C PHE A 70 11.78 2.54 24.65
N SER A 71 11.88 1.44 23.89
CA SER A 71 13.15 0.99 23.32
C SER A 71 13.69 2.01 22.32
N TYR A 72 15.02 2.12 22.24
CA TYR A 72 15.73 2.98 21.33
C TYR A 72 15.98 2.34 19.95
N ASP A 73 15.98 1.01 19.88
CA ASP A 73 16.42 0.22 18.73
C ASP A 73 15.46 -0.91 18.32
N GLU A 74 14.52 -1.30 19.18
CA GLU A 74 13.52 -2.32 18.86
C GLU A 74 12.32 -1.74 18.13
N MET A 75 12.02 -2.33 16.97
CA MET A 75 10.79 -2.08 16.21
C MET A 75 9.90 -3.32 16.18
N TRP A 76 8.61 -3.11 16.00
CA TRP A 76 7.63 -4.16 15.74
C TRP A 76 6.87 -3.85 14.45
N ILE A 77 6.35 -4.92 13.81
CA ILE A 77 5.56 -4.82 12.57
C ILE A 77 4.08 -4.73 12.91
N ALA A 78 3.42 -3.68 12.44
CA ALA A 78 1.98 -3.50 12.56
C ALA A 78 1.23 -4.41 11.59
N ASN A 79 1.09 -5.66 11.99
CA ASN A 79 0.29 -6.67 11.30
C ASN A 79 -1.19 -6.61 11.73
N SER A 80 -2.03 -7.53 11.26
CA SER A 80 -3.48 -7.53 11.52
C SER A 80 -3.84 -7.66 13.01
N LEU A 81 -2.97 -8.26 13.82
CA LEU A 81 -3.18 -8.42 15.26
C LEU A 81 -3.10 -7.08 16.00
N ALA A 82 -2.46 -6.08 15.41
CA ALA A 82 -2.43 -4.71 15.92
C ALA A 82 -3.78 -4.00 15.79
N VAL A 83 -4.60 -4.41 14.81
CA VAL A 83 -5.91 -3.81 14.55
C VAL A 83 -6.91 -4.36 15.56
N LYS A 84 -7.21 -3.56 16.59
CA LYS A 84 -8.15 -3.91 17.68
C LYS A 84 -9.57 -3.41 17.48
N SER A 85 -9.76 -2.44 16.57
CA SER A 85 -11.09 -1.95 16.22
C SER A 85 -11.71 -2.88 15.18
N ASP A 86 -13.04 -3.03 15.24
CA ASP A 86 -13.77 -3.73 14.17
C ASP A 86 -13.62 -2.95 12.85
N THR A 87 -13.24 -3.66 11.81
CA THR A 87 -13.25 -3.17 10.44
C THR A 87 -14.66 -3.29 9.84
N VAL A 88 -14.91 -2.62 8.72
CA VAL A 88 -16.19 -2.71 8.00
C VAL A 88 -16.54 -4.16 7.66
N TRP A 89 -15.55 -4.99 7.26
CA TRP A 89 -15.80 -6.40 6.94
C TRP A 89 -15.99 -7.28 8.18
N ASP A 90 -15.42 -6.91 9.34
CA ASP A 90 -15.72 -7.58 10.61
C ASP A 90 -17.18 -7.33 11.01
N ILE A 91 -17.64 -6.07 10.91
CA ILE A 91 -19.03 -5.69 11.21
C ILE A 91 -19.99 -6.41 10.27
N LEU A 92 -19.74 -6.35 8.95
CA LEU A 92 -20.58 -7.00 7.95
C LEU A 92 -20.62 -8.52 8.13
N SER A 93 -19.50 -9.16 8.45
CA SER A 93 -19.46 -10.60 8.75
C SER A 93 -20.33 -10.97 9.94
N LYS A 94 -20.31 -10.18 11.03
CA LYS A 94 -21.16 -10.38 12.21
C LYS A 94 -22.65 -10.24 11.89
N GLU A 95 -22.99 -9.40 10.92
CA GLU A 95 -24.35 -9.22 10.38
C GLU A 95 -24.70 -10.23 9.27
N ASN A 96 -23.98 -11.36 9.18
CA ASN A 96 -24.19 -12.44 8.20
C ASN A 96 -24.08 -12.01 6.73
N LYS A 97 -23.43 -10.88 6.43
CA LYS A 97 -23.10 -10.47 5.07
C LYS A 97 -21.87 -11.23 4.59
N ARG A 98 -21.87 -11.63 3.33
CA ARG A 98 -20.74 -12.34 2.72
C ARG A 98 -19.70 -11.36 2.21
N VAL A 99 -18.49 -11.41 2.75
CA VAL A 99 -17.41 -10.45 2.43
C VAL A 99 -16.28 -11.13 1.66
N SER A 100 -15.68 -10.41 0.71
CA SER A 100 -14.50 -10.87 -0.03
C SER A 100 -13.44 -9.77 0.01
N ILE A 101 -12.32 -10.02 0.72
CA ILE A 101 -11.25 -9.06 0.96
C ILE A 101 -9.97 -9.59 0.30
N ILE A 102 -9.40 -8.87 -0.66
CA ILE A 102 -8.23 -9.32 -1.42
C ILE A 102 -7.17 -8.23 -1.45
N GLY A 103 -5.97 -8.51 -0.95
CA GLY A 103 -4.81 -7.62 -1.08
C GLY A 103 -4.86 -6.37 -0.19
N VAL A 104 -5.89 -6.19 0.65
CA VAL A 104 -5.98 -5.06 1.58
C VAL A 104 -4.82 -5.08 2.58
N PRO A 105 -4.01 -4.02 2.68
CA PRO A 105 -2.87 -3.95 3.60
C PRO A 105 -3.22 -4.24 5.05
N GLN A 106 -2.23 -4.73 5.81
CA GLN A 106 -2.37 -5.04 7.24
C GLN A 106 -3.41 -6.14 7.59
N THR A 107 -3.66 -7.06 6.65
CA THR A 107 -4.58 -8.19 6.85
C THR A 107 -3.91 -9.49 7.27
N TYR A 108 -2.57 -9.60 7.28
CA TYR A 108 -1.84 -10.79 7.76
C TYR A 108 -1.58 -10.76 9.27
N PRO A 109 -1.70 -11.88 10.01
CA PRO A 109 -2.32 -13.14 9.59
C PRO A 109 -3.81 -12.96 9.32
N PRO A 110 -4.40 -13.75 8.40
CA PRO A 110 -5.81 -13.60 8.04
C PRO A 110 -6.70 -13.84 9.26
N LYS A 111 -7.68 -12.97 9.46
CA LYS A 111 -8.73 -13.16 10.48
C LYS A 111 -9.94 -13.86 9.86
N PRO A 112 -10.68 -14.68 10.62
CA PRO A 112 -11.93 -15.25 10.17
C PRO A 112 -12.93 -14.17 9.72
N VAL A 113 -13.54 -14.38 8.55
CA VAL A 113 -14.63 -13.55 8.00
C VAL A 113 -15.72 -14.45 7.42
N ASN A 114 -16.94 -13.93 7.30
CA ASN A 114 -18.00 -14.66 6.61
C ASN A 114 -17.79 -14.58 5.09
N GLY A 115 -16.82 -15.32 4.56
CA GLY A 115 -16.47 -15.29 3.14
C GLY A 115 -14.97 -15.49 2.92
N LEU A 116 -14.35 -14.64 2.11
CA LEU A 116 -12.97 -14.75 1.68
C LEU A 116 -12.10 -13.62 2.27
N MET A 117 -10.92 -13.98 2.72
CA MET A 117 -9.80 -13.07 2.93
C MET A 117 -8.56 -13.62 2.22
N VAL A 118 -7.94 -12.80 1.38
CA VAL A 118 -6.59 -13.00 0.83
C VAL A 118 -5.74 -11.83 1.30
N THR A 119 -4.69 -12.14 2.05
CA THR A 119 -3.87 -11.12 2.72
C THR A 119 -2.96 -10.36 1.74
N SER A 120 -2.23 -9.37 2.27
CA SER A 120 -1.43 -8.41 1.48
C SER A 120 0.07 -8.52 1.74
N PHE A 121 0.86 -7.52 1.32
CA PHE A 121 2.32 -7.52 1.28
C PHE A 121 3.05 -7.75 2.63
N LEU A 122 2.35 -7.69 3.77
CA LEU A 122 2.93 -8.01 5.09
C LEU A 122 2.96 -9.51 5.38
N THR A 123 2.36 -10.32 4.52
CA THR A 123 2.47 -11.78 4.56
C THR A 123 3.90 -12.20 4.22
N PRO A 124 4.55 -13.04 5.04
CA PRO A 124 5.93 -13.44 4.82
C PRO A 124 6.18 -14.13 3.47
N ASP A 125 5.33 -15.10 3.14
CA ASP A 125 5.38 -15.91 1.93
C ASP A 125 4.06 -16.67 1.74
N THR A 126 3.95 -17.38 0.61
CA THR A 126 2.78 -18.20 0.30
C THR A 126 2.77 -19.55 1.00
N ASP A 127 3.83 -19.94 1.70
CA ASP A 127 3.88 -21.22 2.44
C ASP A 127 3.08 -21.12 3.75
N HIS A 128 3.01 -19.92 4.33
CA HIS A 128 2.14 -19.60 5.47
C HIS A 128 0.65 -19.47 5.06
N GLN A 129 -0.24 -19.50 6.07
CA GLN A 129 -1.66 -19.25 5.86
C GLN A 129 -1.89 -17.77 5.52
N TYR A 130 -2.03 -17.50 4.22
CA TYR A 130 -2.29 -16.16 3.69
C TYR A 130 -3.76 -15.95 3.29
N THR A 131 -4.62 -16.96 3.49
CA THR A 131 -6.05 -16.90 3.20
C THR A 131 -6.94 -17.32 4.37
N TYR A 132 -8.17 -16.82 4.37
CA TYR A 132 -9.28 -17.39 5.12
C TYR A 132 -10.48 -17.60 4.18
N PRO A 133 -11.11 -18.80 4.16
CA PRO A 133 -10.62 -20.02 4.79
C PRO A 133 -9.26 -20.44 4.21
N ASP A 134 -8.52 -21.28 4.95
CA ASP A 134 -7.19 -21.77 4.51
C ASP A 134 -7.28 -22.53 3.17
N SER A 135 -8.39 -23.22 2.93
CA SER A 135 -8.65 -23.95 1.68
C SER A 135 -8.63 -23.07 0.42
N ALA A 136 -8.88 -21.76 0.55
CA ALA A 136 -8.85 -20.83 -0.59
C ALA A 136 -7.44 -20.70 -1.20
N LYS A 137 -6.37 -20.99 -0.44
CA LYS A 137 -4.99 -21.03 -0.95
C LYS A 137 -4.84 -22.04 -2.09
N THR A 138 -5.39 -23.24 -1.94
CA THR A 138 -5.32 -24.28 -2.98
C THR A 138 -6.12 -23.89 -4.23
N GLU A 139 -7.28 -23.26 -4.05
CA GLU A 139 -8.09 -22.76 -5.16
C GLU A 139 -7.33 -21.68 -5.96
N ILE A 140 -6.69 -20.74 -5.27
CA ILE A 140 -5.86 -19.70 -5.89
C ILE A 140 -4.65 -20.30 -6.60
N GLU A 141 -3.97 -21.25 -5.96
CA GLU A 141 -2.80 -21.91 -6.56
C GLU A 141 -3.15 -22.67 -7.84
N ASN A 142 -4.30 -23.33 -7.89
CA ASN A 142 -4.80 -23.98 -9.11
C ASN A 142 -5.14 -22.98 -10.22
N LEU A 143 -5.51 -21.74 -9.87
CA LEU A 143 -5.94 -20.72 -10.81
C LEU A 143 -4.75 -19.98 -11.44
N VAL A 144 -3.75 -19.62 -10.64
CA VAL A 144 -2.64 -18.72 -11.06
C VAL A 144 -1.24 -19.26 -10.77
N GLY A 145 -1.13 -20.51 -10.32
CA GLY A 145 0.11 -21.06 -9.78
C GLY A 145 0.51 -20.33 -8.50
N LYS A 146 1.82 -20.09 -8.30
CA LYS A 146 2.29 -19.35 -7.14
C LYS A 146 1.75 -17.91 -7.15
N TYR A 147 0.94 -17.60 -6.13
CA TYR A 147 0.39 -16.27 -5.90
C TYR A 147 1.48 -15.25 -5.52
N ILE A 148 1.32 -13.99 -5.92
CA ILE A 148 2.29 -12.93 -5.67
C ILE A 148 1.74 -11.94 -4.63
N LEU A 149 2.31 -12.01 -3.41
CA LEU A 149 1.93 -11.18 -2.25
C LEU A 149 2.49 -9.76 -2.33
N ASP A 150 3.61 -9.56 -3.02
CA ASP A 150 4.18 -8.24 -3.33
C ASP A 150 5.28 -8.37 -4.39
N VAL A 151 5.74 -7.23 -4.91
CA VAL A 151 6.92 -7.14 -5.77
C VAL A 151 8.19 -7.17 -4.93
N GLU A 152 9.00 -8.21 -5.13
CA GLU A 152 10.31 -8.35 -4.49
C GLU A 152 11.27 -7.24 -4.91
N GLU A 153 12.03 -6.69 -3.96
CA GLU A 153 13.06 -5.67 -4.24
C GLU A 153 12.58 -4.52 -5.14
N PHE A 154 11.36 -4.00 -4.95
CA PHE A 154 10.76 -2.98 -5.82
C PHE A 154 11.56 -1.66 -5.98
N ARG A 155 12.66 -1.49 -5.21
CA ARG A 155 13.62 -0.39 -5.34
C ARG A 155 14.86 -0.75 -6.17
N THR A 156 14.88 -1.91 -6.81
CA THR A 156 15.98 -2.40 -7.65
C THR A 156 16.33 -1.42 -8.77
N ASP A 157 17.60 -1.43 -9.19
CA ASP A 157 18.07 -0.70 -10.37
C ASP A 157 17.70 -1.40 -11.68
N ASP A 158 17.35 -2.69 -11.65
CA ASP A 158 16.84 -3.42 -12.81
C ASP A 158 15.35 -3.09 -13.04
N LYS A 159 15.12 -1.99 -13.74
CA LYS A 159 13.78 -1.46 -14.01
C LYS A 159 12.94 -2.33 -14.95
N ARG A 160 13.58 -3.11 -15.84
CA ARG A 160 12.85 -4.06 -16.70
C ARG A 160 12.32 -5.23 -15.88
N LYS A 161 13.15 -5.79 -14.99
CA LYS A 161 12.72 -6.83 -14.05
C LYS A 161 11.59 -6.32 -13.15
N LEU A 162 11.73 -5.09 -12.62
CA LEU A 162 10.71 -4.46 -11.80
C LEU A 162 9.36 -4.36 -12.52
N LEU A 163 9.34 -3.86 -13.76
CA LEU A 163 8.11 -3.78 -14.55
C LEU A 163 7.50 -5.15 -14.79
N SER A 164 8.31 -6.12 -15.22
CA SER A 164 7.83 -7.49 -15.44
C SER A 164 7.12 -8.07 -14.18
N GLN A 165 7.72 -7.88 -13.00
CA GLN A 165 7.13 -8.32 -11.73
C GLN A 165 5.82 -7.58 -11.38
N ILE A 166 5.74 -6.27 -11.64
CA ILE A 166 4.52 -5.49 -11.40
C ILE A 166 3.38 -5.99 -12.29
N TYR A 167 3.63 -6.20 -13.58
CA TYR A 167 2.62 -6.71 -14.50
C TYR A 167 2.20 -8.14 -14.15
N GLU A 168 3.15 -9.06 -13.88
CA GLU A 168 2.85 -10.44 -13.48
C GLU A 168 2.01 -10.48 -12.19
N MET A 169 2.38 -9.67 -11.18
CA MET A 169 1.61 -9.55 -9.94
C MET A 169 0.18 -9.08 -10.22
N THR A 170 0.03 -8.01 -11.00
CA THR A 170 -1.27 -7.43 -11.32
C THR A 170 -2.14 -8.43 -12.08
N GLU A 171 -1.60 -9.09 -13.10
CA GLU A 171 -2.32 -10.10 -13.90
C GLU A 171 -2.87 -11.24 -13.02
N LYS A 172 -2.01 -11.83 -12.17
CA LYS A 172 -2.41 -12.92 -11.28
C LYS A 172 -3.47 -12.46 -10.28
N ARG A 173 -3.31 -11.27 -9.69
CA ARG A 173 -4.29 -10.71 -8.75
C ARG A 173 -5.62 -10.43 -9.42
N CYS A 174 -5.62 -9.79 -10.58
CA CYS A 174 -6.83 -9.51 -11.34
C CYS A 174 -7.55 -10.80 -11.74
N THR A 175 -6.81 -11.85 -12.10
CA THR A 175 -7.38 -13.18 -12.38
C THR A 175 -8.11 -13.75 -11.16
N VAL A 176 -7.49 -13.69 -9.98
CA VAL A 176 -8.11 -14.11 -8.72
C VAL A 176 -9.34 -13.26 -8.38
N VAL A 177 -9.25 -11.94 -8.52
CA VAL A 177 -10.38 -11.02 -8.26
C VAL A 177 -11.56 -11.33 -9.17
N LYS A 178 -11.34 -11.45 -10.49
CA LYS A 178 -12.39 -11.80 -11.47
C LYS A 178 -13.04 -13.15 -11.18
N HIS A 179 -12.27 -14.13 -10.69
CA HIS A 179 -12.81 -15.43 -10.27
C HIS A 179 -13.77 -15.29 -9.09
N TYR A 180 -13.38 -14.55 -8.04
CA TYR A 180 -14.21 -14.39 -6.85
C TYR A 180 -15.37 -13.40 -7.01
N LEU A 181 -15.28 -12.44 -7.93
CA LEU A 181 -16.40 -11.55 -8.29
C LEU A 181 -17.61 -12.32 -8.85
N LYS A 182 -17.36 -13.46 -9.51
CA LYS A 182 -18.42 -14.34 -10.05
C LYS A 182 -19.10 -15.21 -8.98
N GLN A 183 -18.57 -15.23 -7.77
CA GLN A 183 -19.18 -15.95 -6.65
C GLN A 183 -20.22 -15.09 -5.92
N LYS A 184 -20.87 -15.65 -4.90
CA LYS A 184 -21.81 -14.89 -4.05
C LYS A 184 -21.03 -13.99 -3.07
N TRP A 185 -21.38 -12.70 -3.03
CA TRP A 185 -20.85 -11.72 -2.08
C TRP A 185 -21.85 -10.57 -1.89
N ASP A 186 -21.74 -9.87 -0.75
CA ASP A 186 -22.46 -8.63 -0.42
C ASP A 186 -21.52 -7.42 -0.40
N PHE A 187 -20.28 -7.62 0.07
CA PHE A 187 -19.22 -6.61 0.10
C PHE A 187 -17.92 -7.20 -0.45
N PHE A 188 -17.32 -6.51 -1.41
CA PHE A 188 -16.06 -6.90 -2.01
C PHE A 188 -15.07 -5.75 -1.90
N MET A 189 -13.87 -6.00 -1.40
CA MET A 189 -12.81 -5.00 -1.36
C MET A 189 -11.52 -5.61 -1.90
N TRP A 190 -11.00 -5.01 -2.97
CA TRP A 190 -9.71 -5.34 -3.54
C TRP A 190 -8.80 -4.12 -3.48
N VAL A 191 -7.53 -4.30 -3.11
CA VAL A 191 -6.52 -3.24 -3.17
C VAL A 191 -5.40 -3.69 -4.10
N GLU A 192 -5.12 -2.88 -5.12
CA GLU A 192 -4.00 -3.05 -6.04
C GLU A 192 -2.79 -2.25 -5.57
N MET A 193 -1.65 -2.93 -5.46
CA MET A 193 -0.39 -2.39 -4.93
C MET A 193 0.54 -1.89 -6.04
N GLY A 194 0.32 -2.31 -7.28
CA GLY A 194 1.18 -1.98 -8.41
C GLY A 194 1.36 -0.47 -8.66
N PRO A 195 0.34 0.41 -8.50
CA PRO A 195 0.56 1.85 -8.61
C PRO A 195 1.59 2.37 -7.60
N ASP A 196 1.58 1.92 -6.34
CA ASP A 196 2.63 2.28 -5.37
C ASP A 196 4.02 1.79 -5.80
N ARG A 197 4.11 0.53 -6.25
CA ARG A 197 5.40 -0.06 -6.65
C ARG A 197 5.98 0.62 -7.88
N ILE A 198 5.15 0.92 -8.89
CA ILE A 198 5.60 1.58 -10.10
C ILE A 198 5.99 3.04 -9.83
N HIS A 199 5.25 3.76 -8.98
CA HIS A 199 5.63 5.10 -8.56
C HIS A 199 6.97 5.10 -7.82
N HIS A 200 7.16 4.21 -6.85
CA HIS A 200 8.44 4.10 -6.14
C HIS A 200 9.62 3.77 -7.04
N GLY A 201 9.41 2.89 -8.03
CA GLY A 201 10.46 2.43 -8.92
C GLY A 201 10.85 3.43 -10.01
N LEU A 202 9.87 4.17 -10.54
CA LEU A 202 9.96 4.77 -11.87
C LEU A 202 9.52 6.23 -11.98
N TRP A 203 9.01 6.87 -10.91
CA TRP A 203 8.53 8.26 -10.97
C TRP A 203 9.53 9.24 -11.59
N LYS A 204 10.83 9.08 -11.28
CA LYS A 204 11.89 9.96 -11.80
C LYS A 204 12.04 9.91 -13.33
N TYR A 205 11.60 8.84 -14.00
CA TYR A 205 11.66 8.71 -15.46
C TYR A 205 10.42 9.26 -16.15
N PHE A 206 9.30 9.33 -15.43
CA PHE A 206 8.03 9.85 -15.90
C PHE A 206 7.93 11.38 -15.72
N ASP A 207 8.27 11.86 -14.54
CA ASP A 207 8.12 13.28 -14.19
C ASP A 207 9.31 14.11 -14.68
N LYS A 208 9.14 14.79 -15.82
CA LYS A 208 10.12 15.73 -16.43
C LYS A 208 10.61 16.83 -15.47
N ASN A 209 9.82 17.06 -14.45
CA ASN A 209 9.95 18.11 -13.46
C ASN A 209 10.67 17.60 -12.20
N HIS A 210 11.06 16.32 -12.17
CA HIS A 210 11.81 15.69 -11.09
C HIS A 210 13.32 16.03 -11.17
N LYS A 211 13.97 16.35 -10.04
CA LYS A 211 15.40 16.73 -9.99
C LYS A 211 16.37 15.70 -10.57
N LYS A 212 15.99 14.43 -10.51
CA LYS A 212 16.76 13.29 -11.06
C LYS A 212 16.19 12.79 -12.39
N TYR A 213 15.40 13.60 -13.09
CA TYR A 213 14.86 13.23 -14.39
C TYR A 213 15.99 13.00 -15.39
N THR A 214 15.88 11.91 -16.14
CA THR A 214 16.77 11.56 -17.24
C THR A 214 15.93 10.90 -18.31
N GLU A 215 16.17 11.22 -19.58
CA GLU A 215 15.55 10.48 -20.68
C GLU A 215 15.86 8.99 -20.55
N SER A 216 14.83 8.17 -20.74
CA SER A 216 14.89 6.73 -20.50
C SER A 216 13.78 6.06 -21.28
N GLU A 217 13.96 4.79 -21.64
CA GLU A 217 12.91 3.96 -22.23
C GLU A 217 11.68 3.81 -21.32
N PHE A 218 11.80 4.09 -20.01
CA PHE A 218 10.71 3.94 -19.04
C PHE A 218 9.80 5.16 -18.89
N TYR A 219 9.91 6.17 -19.76
CA TYR A 219 9.13 7.41 -19.64
C TYR A 219 7.60 7.19 -19.76
N THR A 220 7.17 6.16 -20.49
CA THR A 220 5.76 5.75 -20.64
C THR A 220 5.33 4.66 -19.66
N ALA A 221 6.23 4.13 -18.83
CA ALA A 221 5.94 2.96 -18.03
C ALA A 221 4.78 3.18 -17.03
N ILE A 222 4.69 4.37 -16.43
CA ILE A 222 3.57 4.73 -15.54
C ILE A 222 2.25 4.81 -16.31
N PRO A 223 2.08 5.66 -17.35
CA PRO A 223 0.82 5.72 -18.08
C PRO A 223 0.40 4.37 -18.69
N GLU A 224 1.31 3.62 -19.33
CA GLU A 224 1.01 2.30 -19.90
C GLU A 224 0.53 1.29 -18.85
N TYR A 225 1.05 1.37 -17.62
CA TYR A 225 0.58 0.52 -16.53
C TYR A 225 -0.82 0.92 -16.05
N TYR A 226 -1.13 2.22 -15.98
CA TYR A 226 -2.46 2.68 -15.64
C TYR A 226 -3.50 2.30 -16.71
N GLU A 227 -3.16 2.40 -17.99
CA GLU A 227 -4.02 1.95 -19.10
C GLU A 227 -4.28 0.42 -19.02
N TYR A 228 -3.25 -0.37 -18.72
CA TYR A 228 -3.40 -1.80 -18.49
C TYR A 228 -4.30 -2.11 -17.28
N LEU A 229 -4.10 -1.38 -16.17
CA LEU A 229 -4.90 -1.54 -14.97
C LEU A 229 -6.36 -1.14 -15.19
N ASP A 230 -6.61 -0.06 -15.93
CA ASP A 230 -7.95 0.37 -16.34
C ASP A 230 -8.65 -0.70 -17.18
N THR A 231 -7.93 -1.33 -18.12
CA THR A 231 -8.45 -2.47 -18.88
C THR A 231 -8.85 -3.63 -17.96
N GLN A 232 -8.00 -3.98 -16.98
CA GLN A 232 -8.34 -5.02 -16.01
C GLN A 232 -9.55 -4.66 -15.15
N ILE A 233 -9.69 -3.39 -14.77
CA ILE A 233 -10.87 -2.89 -14.04
C ILE A 233 -12.11 -2.98 -14.93
N GLY A 234 -12.05 -2.61 -16.20
CA GLY A 234 -13.13 -2.79 -17.16
C GLY A 234 -13.62 -4.24 -17.25
N GLU A 235 -12.69 -5.19 -17.30
CA GLU A 235 -13.02 -6.62 -17.25
C GLU A 235 -13.68 -7.04 -15.93
N MET A 236 -13.25 -6.47 -14.79
CA MET A 236 -13.90 -6.73 -13.49
C MET A 236 -15.32 -6.16 -13.43
N LEU A 237 -15.54 -4.96 -13.97
CA LEU A 237 -16.87 -4.34 -14.05
C LEU A 237 -17.82 -5.18 -14.90
N SER A 238 -17.32 -5.87 -15.93
CA SER A 238 -18.14 -6.81 -16.71
C SER A 238 -18.59 -8.06 -15.93
N CYS A 239 -18.02 -8.31 -14.74
CA CYS A 239 -18.35 -9.46 -13.89
C CYS A 239 -19.42 -9.14 -12.82
N ILE A 240 -19.89 -7.89 -12.73
CA ILE A 240 -20.87 -7.46 -11.71
C ILE A 240 -22.20 -7.03 -12.35
N ASP A 241 -23.25 -6.91 -11.54
CA ASP A 241 -24.58 -6.48 -11.96
C ASP A 241 -24.75 -4.95 -11.85
N ASP A 242 -25.69 -4.39 -12.59
CA ASP A 242 -25.98 -2.94 -12.61
C ASP A 242 -26.50 -2.41 -11.24
N ASP A 243 -26.94 -3.30 -10.35
CA ASP A 243 -27.39 -2.99 -8.99
C ASP A 243 -26.24 -2.90 -7.97
N THR A 244 -25.00 -3.12 -8.42
CA THR A 244 -23.80 -3.04 -7.60
C THR A 244 -23.27 -1.61 -7.53
N CYS A 245 -23.15 -1.07 -6.31
CA CYS A 245 -22.44 0.18 -6.10
C CYS A 245 -20.92 -0.06 -6.20
N VAL A 246 -20.21 0.79 -6.93
CA VAL A 246 -18.75 0.73 -7.08
C VAL A 246 -18.12 1.98 -6.47
N MET A 247 -17.07 1.79 -5.69
CA MET A 247 -16.24 2.87 -5.14
C MET A 247 -14.79 2.66 -5.55
N VAL A 248 -14.18 3.66 -6.17
CA VAL A 248 -12.73 3.71 -6.40
C VAL A 248 -12.11 4.65 -5.37
N VAL A 249 -11.12 4.15 -4.62
CA VAL A 249 -10.49 4.90 -3.52
C VAL A 249 -8.99 4.75 -3.57
N SER A 250 -8.28 5.74 -3.04
CA SER A 250 -6.86 5.66 -2.76
C SER A 250 -6.57 6.04 -1.32
N ASP A 251 -5.56 5.43 -0.74
CA ASP A 251 -5.13 5.66 0.64
C ASP A 251 -4.28 6.92 0.77
N HIS A 252 -3.45 7.21 -0.22
CA HIS A 252 -2.66 8.43 -0.36
C HIS A 252 -2.26 8.68 -1.82
N GLY A 253 -1.82 9.91 -2.12
CA GLY A 253 -1.24 10.23 -3.42
C GLY A 253 0.26 9.96 -3.51
N ALA A 254 0.83 10.35 -4.64
CA ALA A 254 2.25 10.38 -4.93
C ALA A 254 2.62 11.73 -5.57
N LYS A 255 3.81 12.24 -5.25
CA LYS A 255 4.38 13.43 -5.89
C LYS A 255 5.90 13.38 -5.85
N ARG A 256 6.55 14.18 -6.70
CA ARG A 256 8.02 14.29 -6.71
C ARG A 256 8.54 14.74 -5.35
N MET A 257 9.66 14.15 -4.93
CA MET A 257 10.39 14.58 -3.74
C MET A 257 11.47 15.60 -4.16
N GLU A 258 11.36 16.82 -3.66
CA GLU A 258 12.35 17.88 -3.85
C GLU A 258 13.63 17.62 -3.04
N GLY A 259 13.49 16.98 -1.89
CA GLY A 259 14.62 16.65 -1.02
C GLY A 259 14.17 16.12 0.33
N CYS A 260 15.13 16.02 1.24
CA CYS A 260 14.86 15.70 2.64
C CYS A 260 15.76 16.55 3.54
N ILE A 261 15.25 16.89 4.72
CA ILE A 261 16.06 17.46 5.79
C ILE A 261 16.67 16.28 6.55
N ASN A 262 18.00 16.25 6.68
CA ASN A 262 18.66 15.27 7.53
C ASN A 262 18.45 15.65 9.00
N ILE A 263 17.30 15.26 9.55
CA ILE A 263 16.85 15.73 10.86
C ILE A 263 17.80 15.34 11.99
N ASN A 264 18.49 14.20 11.90
CA ASN A 264 19.46 13.80 12.93
C ASN A 264 20.69 14.71 12.93
N ASP A 265 21.12 15.23 11.78
CA ASP A 265 22.22 16.18 11.72
C ASP A 265 21.81 17.50 12.40
N TRP A 266 20.57 17.95 12.15
CA TRP A 266 20.03 19.13 12.83
C TRP A 266 19.89 18.90 14.35
N LEU A 267 19.36 17.74 14.77
CA LEU A 267 19.26 17.38 16.19
C LEU A 267 20.64 17.30 16.87
N LEU A 268 21.68 16.86 16.15
CA LEU A 268 23.05 16.84 16.64
C LEU A 268 23.59 18.27 16.81
N GLN A 269 23.37 19.15 15.84
CA GLN A 269 23.79 20.56 15.88
C GLN A 269 23.14 21.33 17.03
N GLU A 270 21.86 21.06 17.30
CA GLU A 270 21.11 21.68 18.40
C GLU A 270 21.34 21.01 19.77
N GLY A 271 22.11 19.91 19.81
CA GLY A 271 22.45 19.18 21.04
C GLY A 271 21.32 18.27 21.59
N TYR A 272 20.28 18.02 20.81
CA TYR A 272 19.21 17.06 21.18
C TYR A 272 19.60 15.60 20.95
N LEU A 273 20.43 15.33 19.94
CA LEU A 273 21.06 14.04 19.70
C LEU A 273 22.53 14.15 20.07
N VAL A 274 23.03 13.21 20.87
CA VAL A 274 24.45 13.20 21.27
C VAL A 274 25.07 11.88 20.83
N LEU A 275 26.19 11.98 20.13
CA LEU A 275 27.00 10.84 19.73
C LEU A 275 28.25 10.78 20.61
N GLU A 276 28.69 9.57 20.97
CA GLU A 276 29.99 9.34 21.61
C GLU A 276 31.12 9.73 20.66
N GLU A 277 30.95 9.42 19.38
CA GLU A 277 31.84 9.79 18.29
C GLU A 277 31.02 10.25 17.07
N VAL A 278 31.33 11.43 16.54
CA VAL A 278 30.67 11.96 15.34
C VAL A 278 31.31 11.32 14.10
N PRO A 279 30.52 10.61 13.26
CA PRO A 279 31.06 9.98 12.06
C PRO A 279 31.62 11.00 11.07
N THR A 280 32.73 10.66 10.40
CA THR A 280 33.33 11.48 9.34
C THR A 280 32.71 11.25 7.97
N GLU A 281 31.85 10.24 7.84
CA GLU A 281 31.16 9.87 6.60
C GLU A 281 29.67 9.60 6.83
N VAL A 282 28.91 9.54 5.74
CA VAL A 282 27.46 9.27 5.79
C VAL A 282 27.21 7.89 6.42
N THR A 283 26.65 7.89 7.62
CA THR A 283 26.49 6.70 8.45
C THR A 283 25.02 6.41 8.69
N LYS A 284 24.61 5.13 8.53
CA LYS A 284 23.25 4.71 8.92
C LYS A 284 23.08 4.92 10.43
N PHE A 285 21.97 5.53 10.85
CA PHE A 285 21.74 5.85 12.28
C PHE A 285 21.95 4.66 13.22
N ARG A 286 21.49 3.45 12.86
CA ARG A 286 21.70 2.22 13.65
C ARG A 286 23.16 1.82 13.87
N ASN A 287 24.08 2.36 13.09
CA ASN A 287 25.52 2.13 13.20
C ASN A 287 26.22 3.27 13.95
N ALA A 288 25.53 4.38 14.26
CA ALA A 288 26.10 5.50 14.99
C ALA A 288 26.20 5.16 16.48
N GLN A 289 27.28 5.59 17.13
CA GLN A 289 27.48 5.42 18.56
C GLN A 289 26.75 6.53 19.32
N VAL A 290 25.49 6.29 19.67
CA VAL A 290 24.63 7.27 20.34
C VAL A 290 24.85 7.25 21.86
N ASP A 291 25.16 8.40 22.45
CA ASP A 291 25.13 8.59 23.91
C ASP A 291 23.67 8.73 24.36
N TRP A 292 23.03 7.59 24.63
CA TRP A 292 21.63 7.53 25.06
C TRP A 292 21.35 8.19 26.41
N LYS A 293 22.38 8.43 27.23
CA LYS A 293 22.20 9.10 28.53
C LYS A 293 22.02 10.61 28.36
N LYS A 294 22.57 11.19 27.29
CA LYS A 294 22.49 12.63 27.00
C LYS A 294 21.55 12.96 25.85
N THR A 295 21.22 11.99 25.00
CA THR A 295 20.28 12.17 23.90
C THR A 295 18.86 12.37 24.43
N ALA A 296 18.23 13.47 24.03
CA ALA A 296 16.83 13.79 24.34
C ALA A 296 15.88 13.37 23.22
N VAL A 297 16.29 13.56 21.95
CA VAL A 297 15.46 13.29 20.77
C VAL A 297 16.33 12.68 19.67
N TRP A 298 15.80 11.69 18.98
CA TRP A 298 16.40 11.10 17.78
C TRP A 298 15.31 10.75 16.76
N ALA A 299 15.68 10.70 15.49
CA ALA A 299 14.84 10.13 14.45
C ALA A 299 15.43 8.81 13.97
N TRP A 300 14.60 7.77 13.92
CA TRP A 300 15.01 6.47 13.38
C TRP A 300 15.25 6.49 11.85
N GLY A 301 14.83 7.57 11.18
CA GLY A 301 14.73 7.65 9.72
C GLY A 301 13.42 7.07 9.19
N GLY A 302 13.16 7.26 7.90
CA GLY A 302 11.93 6.79 7.23
C GLY A 302 11.30 7.82 6.30
N TYR A 303 9.99 8.02 6.43
CA TYR A 303 9.19 8.94 5.62
C TYR A 303 9.15 10.37 6.19
N TYR A 304 9.90 10.65 7.26
CA TYR A 304 9.92 11.95 7.93
C TYR A 304 10.77 12.99 7.20
N CYS A 305 10.40 14.26 7.34
CA CYS A 305 11.18 15.42 6.86
C CYS A 305 11.46 15.42 5.35
N ARG A 306 10.58 14.80 4.56
CA ARG A 306 10.61 14.90 3.08
C ARG A 306 9.95 16.19 2.65
N ILE A 307 10.58 16.84 1.67
CA ILE A 307 10.07 18.04 1.02
C ILE A 307 9.58 17.60 -0.36
N PHE A 308 8.35 17.96 -0.68
CA PHE A 308 7.69 17.60 -1.93
C PHE A 308 7.14 18.83 -2.61
#